data_AF-A0A952M1T1-F1
#
_entry.id   AF-A0A952M1T1-F1
#
_cell.length_a   1.000
_cell.length_b   1.000
_cell.length_c   1.000
_cell.angle_alpha   90.00
_cell.angle_beta   90.00
_cell.angle_gamma   90.00
#
_symmetry.space_group_name_H-M   'P 1'
#
loop_
_entity.id
_entity.type
_entity.pdbx_description
1 polymer ?
#
loop_
_entity_poly.entity_id
_entity_poly.type
_entity_poly.pdbx_seq_one_letter_code
_entity_poly.pdbx_strand_id
1 'polypeptide(L)'
;MRTIQSFFYAASIVAAAAGCSSGSSDNPGATGDETGSMGPRLTSTISELDGSETLLDMQTGLVWINDIRFCMAGITTPDQATCEVLGDMAVAGFTDWRIPTSAEMSEVTLAVDADENIQFNYINASCAVMTTSDGWVFTENSNAPGQLSMVQPGNAGVRCVSGESDQSNS
;
A
#
# COMPACT_ATOMS: atom_id res chain seq x y z
N MET A 1 30.54 -22.21 16.76
CA MET A 1 30.46 -22.99 15.51
C MET A 1 29.12 -23.69 15.48
N ARG A 2 28.18 -23.19 14.68
CA ARG A 2 26.89 -23.84 14.41
C ARG A 2 26.74 -23.92 12.89
N THR A 3 26.52 -25.14 12.44
CA THR A 3 26.66 -25.62 11.06
C THR A 3 25.44 -25.23 10.22
N ILE A 4 25.72 -24.70 9.02
CA ILE A 4 24.75 -24.40 7.96
C ILE A 4 24.42 -25.72 7.25
N GLN A 5 23.13 -26.05 7.09
CA GLN A 5 22.70 -27.09 6.16
C GLN A 5 21.77 -26.49 5.11
N SER A 6 22.35 -26.30 3.92
CA SER A 6 21.65 -26.04 2.66
C SER A 6 21.06 -27.35 2.14
N PHE A 7 19.78 -27.37 1.81
CA PHE A 7 19.17 -28.46 1.06
C PHE A 7 19.02 -28.04 -0.41
N PHE A 8 19.82 -28.67 -1.26
CA PHE A 8 19.59 -28.75 -2.69
C PHE A 8 18.53 -29.83 -2.95
N TYR A 9 17.56 -29.56 -3.83
CA TYR A 9 16.79 -30.60 -4.49
C TYR A 9 16.86 -30.38 -6.00
N ALA A 10 17.38 -31.39 -6.71
CA ALA A 10 17.38 -31.48 -8.15
C ALA A 10 16.65 -32.75 -8.59
N ALA A 11 15.81 -32.57 -9.59
CA ALA A 11 15.41 -33.47 -10.69
C ALA A 11 14.97 -34.93 -10.39
N SER A 12 13.81 -35.32 -10.94
CA SER A 12 13.78 -36.29 -12.04
C SER A 12 12.41 -36.44 -12.71
N ILE A 13 12.51 -36.82 -13.97
CA ILE A 13 11.55 -36.94 -15.08
C ILE A 13 10.73 -38.24 -14.96
N VAL A 14 9.46 -38.24 -15.40
CA VAL A 14 8.75 -39.46 -15.84
C VAL A 14 7.94 -39.19 -17.13
N ALA A 15 7.90 -40.22 -17.96
CA ALA A 15 7.62 -40.28 -19.39
C ALA A 15 6.15 -40.17 -19.85
N ALA A 16 6.02 -39.98 -21.16
CA ALA A 16 4.80 -39.90 -21.95
C ALA A 16 4.01 -41.22 -22.05
N ALA A 17 2.69 -41.09 -22.26
CA ALA A 17 1.89 -42.08 -23.00
C ALA A 17 0.74 -41.38 -23.73
N ALA A 18 0.59 -41.71 -25.02
CA ALA A 18 -0.52 -41.31 -25.87
C ALA A 18 -1.77 -42.16 -25.58
N GLY A 19 -2.95 -41.56 -25.68
CA GLY A 19 -4.24 -42.23 -25.64
C GLY A 19 -5.29 -41.39 -26.35
N CYS A 20 -5.88 -41.94 -27.41
CA CYS A 20 -6.82 -41.27 -28.30
C CYS A 20 -8.27 -41.29 -27.78
N SER A 21 -9.06 -40.39 -28.38
CA SER A 21 -10.44 -40.59 -28.82
C SER A 21 -11.59 -40.13 -27.92
N SER A 22 -12.37 -39.26 -28.56
CA SER A 22 -13.71 -38.73 -28.31
C SER A 22 -14.72 -39.62 -27.56
N GLY A 23 -15.39 -39.01 -26.60
CA GLY A 23 -16.69 -39.42 -26.06
C GLY A 23 -17.43 -38.21 -25.51
N SER A 24 -18.45 -37.73 -26.24
CA SER A 24 -19.49 -36.85 -25.70
C SER A 24 -20.32 -37.60 -24.66
N SER A 25 -20.60 -36.96 -23.52
CA SER A 25 -21.96 -36.74 -22.98
C SER A 25 -21.93 -36.30 -21.50
N ASP A 26 -22.50 -35.12 -21.28
CA ASP A 26 -23.39 -34.74 -20.17
C ASP A 26 -22.86 -34.59 -18.74
N ASN A 27 -22.70 -33.30 -18.39
CA ASN A 27 -22.86 -32.60 -17.11
C ASN A 27 -22.03 -33.05 -15.88
N PRO A 28 -21.29 -32.10 -15.26
CA PRO A 28 -21.94 -31.30 -14.22
C PRO A 28 -21.55 -29.81 -14.26
N GLY A 29 -22.56 -28.94 -14.34
CA GLY A 29 -22.40 -27.50 -14.10
C GLY A 29 -22.12 -27.21 -12.62
N ALA A 30 -20.90 -27.48 -12.17
CA ALA A 30 -20.32 -26.94 -10.95
C ALA A 30 -18.79 -27.05 -11.07
N THR A 31 -18.14 -25.95 -11.44
CA THR A 31 -16.80 -25.51 -11.00
C THR A 31 -16.45 -24.24 -11.78
N GLY A 32 -16.96 -23.11 -11.30
CA GLY A 32 -16.42 -21.80 -11.64
C GLY A 32 -15.75 -21.22 -10.40
N ASP A 33 -14.81 -21.97 -9.82
CA ASP A 33 -13.90 -21.44 -8.81
C ASP A 33 -12.66 -20.92 -9.53
N GLU A 34 -12.86 -19.86 -10.30
CA GLU A 34 -11.79 -18.94 -10.66
C GLU A 34 -11.85 -17.79 -9.65
N THR A 35 -11.64 -18.10 -8.37
CA THR A 35 -11.12 -17.11 -7.44
C THR A 35 -9.69 -16.82 -7.87
N GLY A 36 -9.56 -16.00 -8.92
CA GLY A 36 -8.32 -15.34 -9.27
C GLY A 36 -7.89 -14.56 -8.04
N SER A 37 -6.95 -15.13 -7.28
CA SER A 37 -6.26 -14.48 -6.19
C SER A 37 -5.48 -13.32 -6.79
N MET A 38 -6.17 -12.20 -7.03
CA MET A 38 -5.53 -10.91 -7.21
C MET A 38 -4.69 -10.73 -5.94
N GLY A 39 -3.38 -10.57 -6.12
CA GLY A 39 -2.44 -10.43 -5.01
C GLY A 39 -2.80 -9.27 -4.07
N PRO A 40 -2.05 -9.08 -2.98
CA PRO A 40 -2.34 -8.00 -2.05
C PRO A 40 -2.33 -6.64 -2.77
N ARG A 41 -3.31 -5.79 -2.45
CA ARG A 41 -3.39 -4.43 -3.03
C ARG A 41 -2.16 -3.62 -2.66
N LEU A 42 -1.69 -3.74 -1.42
CA LEU A 42 -0.55 -3.00 -0.91
C LEU A 42 0.65 -3.94 -0.76
N THR A 43 1.82 -3.49 -1.20
CA THR A 43 3.08 -4.20 -1.00
C THR A 43 4.05 -3.30 -0.25
N SER A 44 4.49 -3.72 0.94
CA SER A 44 5.53 -3.02 1.70
C SER A 44 6.93 -3.34 1.13
N THR A 45 7.76 -2.31 1.00
CA THR A 45 9.15 -2.42 0.56
C THR A 45 10.05 -1.54 1.43
N ILE A 46 11.18 -2.10 1.87
CA ILE A 46 12.24 -1.36 2.55
C ILE A 46 13.31 -0.97 1.52
N SER A 47 13.58 0.32 1.42
CA SER A 47 14.66 0.85 0.59
C SER A 47 16.02 0.49 1.17
N GLU A 48 16.90 -0.13 0.37
CA GLU A 48 18.27 -0.45 0.78
C GLU A 48 19.17 0.79 0.88
N LEU A 49 18.75 1.91 0.29
CA LEU A 49 19.55 3.15 0.23
C LEU A 49 19.54 3.91 1.56
N ASP A 50 18.38 3.99 2.18
CA ASP A 50 18.12 4.84 3.35
C ASP A 50 17.36 4.11 4.47
N GLY A 51 16.94 2.86 4.24
CA GLY A 51 16.16 2.07 5.20
C GLY A 51 14.70 2.50 5.31
N SER A 52 14.24 3.42 4.47
CA SER A 52 12.87 3.93 4.51
C SER A 52 11.89 2.87 4.01
N GLU A 53 10.76 2.72 4.70
CA GLU A 53 9.68 1.84 4.27
C GLU A 53 8.69 2.60 3.38
N THR A 54 8.29 1.96 2.29
CA THR A 54 7.25 2.45 1.37
C THR A 54 6.16 1.40 1.18
N LEU A 55 4.94 1.84 0.87
CA LEU A 55 3.84 0.98 0.44
C LEU A 55 3.55 1.29 -1.03
N LEU A 56 3.68 0.29 -1.89
CA LEU A 56 3.22 0.36 -3.28
C LEU A 56 1.74 -0.04 -3.33
N ASP A 57 0.88 0.86 -3.81
CA ASP A 57 -0.51 0.56 -4.13
C ASP A 57 -0.62 0.02 -5.56
N MET A 58 -0.78 -1.28 -5.70
CA MET A 58 -0.86 -1.99 -6.98
C MET A 58 -2.09 -1.61 -7.81
N GLN A 59 -3.11 -0.99 -7.18
CA GLN A 59 -4.30 -0.53 -7.88
C GLN A 59 -4.08 0.81 -8.59
N THR A 60 -3.32 1.71 -7.97
CA THR A 60 -3.14 3.10 -8.45
C THR A 60 -1.74 3.36 -9.01
N GLY A 61 -0.77 2.49 -8.74
CA GLY A 61 0.65 2.69 -9.06
C GLY A 61 1.36 3.67 -8.12
N LEU A 62 0.64 4.24 -7.16
CA LEU A 62 1.18 5.22 -6.22
C LEU A 62 2.10 4.57 -5.19
N VAL A 63 3.17 5.27 -4.83
CA VAL A 63 4.08 4.86 -3.77
C VAL A 63 3.93 5.78 -2.58
N TRP A 64 3.63 5.20 -1.43
CA TRP A 64 3.40 5.90 -0.19
C TRP A 64 4.60 5.73 0.71
N ILE A 65 5.17 6.83 1.21
CA ILE A 65 6.15 6.71 2.29
C ILE A 65 5.42 6.20 3.54
N ASN A 66 5.86 5.07 4.10
CA ASN A 66 5.23 4.41 5.25
C ASN A 66 5.78 4.94 6.58
N ASP A 67 7.11 5.12 6.66
CA ASP A 67 7.81 5.62 7.85
C ASP A 67 7.67 7.14 7.98
N ILE A 68 6.44 7.62 8.26
CA ILE A 68 6.23 9.05 8.49
C ILE A 68 6.06 9.39 9.95
N ARG A 69 6.93 10.31 10.34
CA ARG A 69 7.27 10.70 11.68
C ARG A 69 6.54 11.96 12.16
N PHE A 70 5.64 12.49 11.35
CA PHE A 70 5.03 13.79 11.59
C PHE A 70 3.59 13.63 12.04
N CYS A 71 3.42 13.51 13.35
CA CYS A 71 2.16 13.76 14.05
C CYS A 71 2.45 14.77 15.17
N MET A 72 2.32 16.06 14.87
CA MET A 72 2.74 17.13 15.77
C MET A 72 1.54 17.98 16.18
N ALA A 73 1.55 18.42 17.44
CA ALA A 73 0.51 19.31 17.93
C ALA A 73 0.56 20.65 17.19
N GLY A 74 -0.60 21.16 16.77
CA GLY A 74 -0.71 22.43 16.06
C GLY A 74 -0.44 22.38 14.55
N ILE A 75 -0.07 21.23 13.99
CA ILE A 75 -0.09 21.04 12.54
C ILE A 75 -1.54 20.87 12.11
N THR A 76 -2.03 21.84 11.36
CA THR A 76 -3.42 21.89 10.89
C THR A 76 -3.52 22.13 9.38
N THR A 77 -2.43 22.54 8.75
CA THR A 77 -2.32 22.79 7.32
C THR A 77 -1.32 21.81 6.71
N PRO A 78 -1.54 21.39 5.45
CA PRO A 78 -0.57 20.58 4.73
C PRO A 78 0.74 21.36 4.62
N ASP A 79 1.84 20.74 5.05
CA ASP A 79 3.16 21.31 4.87
C ASP A 79 3.82 20.67 3.64
N GLN A 80 3.62 21.30 2.48
CA GLN A 80 4.24 20.86 1.23
C GLN A 80 5.77 20.76 1.35
N ALA A 81 6.39 21.62 2.17
CA ALA A 81 7.84 21.61 2.37
C ALA A 81 8.32 20.28 2.97
N THR A 82 7.49 19.62 3.79
CA THR A 82 7.81 18.29 4.34
C THR A 82 7.99 17.27 3.21
N CYS A 83 7.10 17.25 2.21
CA CYS A 83 7.23 16.32 1.08
C CYS A 83 8.34 16.72 0.12
N GLU A 84 8.54 18.03 -0.12
CA GLU A 84 9.64 18.52 -0.96
C GLU A 84 11.02 18.10 -0.41
N VAL A 85 11.21 18.17 0.92
CA VAL A 85 12.46 17.70 1.56
C VAL A 85 12.70 16.21 1.31
N LEU A 86 11.67 15.37 1.29
CA LEU A 86 11.82 13.96 0.91
C LEU A 86 12.28 13.81 -0.55
N GLY A 87 11.77 14.68 -1.43
CA GLY A 87 12.16 14.75 -2.84
C GLY A 87 13.63 15.14 -3.01
N ASP A 88 14.06 16.21 -2.34
CA ASP A 88 15.45 16.70 -2.36
C ASP A 88 16.44 15.66 -1.83
N MET A 89 16.01 14.85 -0.87
CA MET A 89 16.80 13.75 -0.28
C MET A 89 16.72 12.45 -1.08
N ALA A 90 15.91 12.39 -2.13
CA ALA A 90 15.64 11.18 -2.92
C ALA A 90 15.23 9.97 -2.05
N VAL A 91 14.37 10.21 -1.06
CA VAL A 91 13.95 9.18 -0.09
C VAL A 91 13.31 7.99 -0.81
N ALA A 92 13.74 6.79 -0.43
CA ALA A 92 13.41 5.52 -1.10
C ALA A 92 13.67 5.49 -2.62
N GLY A 93 14.52 6.39 -3.13
CA GLY A 93 14.83 6.53 -4.55
C GLY A 93 13.86 7.42 -5.34
N PHE A 94 12.90 8.06 -4.69
CA PHE A 94 11.90 8.93 -5.33
C PHE A 94 12.19 10.41 -5.08
N THR A 95 12.01 11.24 -6.10
CA THR A 95 12.27 12.69 -6.05
C THR A 95 11.00 13.53 -6.21
N ASP A 96 9.87 12.91 -6.46
CA ASP A 96 8.58 13.52 -6.83
C ASP A 96 7.54 13.41 -5.70
N TRP A 97 8.00 13.39 -4.45
CA TRP A 97 7.14 13.35 -3.27
C TRP A 97 6.24 14.58 -3.20
N ARG A 98 4.94 14.35 -3.06
CA ARG A 98 3.91 15.39 -2.94
C ARG A 98 2.91 15.08 -1.84
N ILE A 99 2.15 16.10 -1.46
CA ILE A 99 0.95 15.92 -0.63
C ILE A 99 -0.14 15.23 -1.48
N PRO A 100 -0.80 14.18 -0.97
CA PRO A 100 -1.89 13.51 -1.66
C PRO A 100 -3.16 14.37 -1.67
N THR A 101 -4.09 14.00 -2.54
CA THR A 101 -5.49 14.47 -2.44
C THR A 101 -6.24 13.71 -1.36
N SER A 102 -7.38 14.25 -0.92
CA SER A 102 -8.27 13.60 0.03
C SER A 102 -8.81 12.27 -0.48
N ALA A 103 -9.06 12.16 -1.78
CA ALA A 103 -9.47 10.93 -2.44
C ALA A 103 -8.38 9.86 -2.37
N GLU A 104 -7.15 10.18 -2.79
CA GLU A 104 -6.01 9.25 -2.73
C GLU A 104 -5.77 8.77 -1.28
N MET A 105 -5.77 9.70 -0.31
CA MET A 105 -5.57 9.37 1.09
C MET A 105 -6.71 8.49 1.65
N SER A 106 -7.95 8.78 1.27
CA SER A 106 -9.12 8.00 1.67
C SER A 106 -9.01 6.56 1.18
N GLU A 107 -8.69 6.39 -0.11
CA GLU A 107 -8.60 5.07 -0.73
C GLU A 107 -7.49 4.21 -0.15
N VAL A 108 -6.30 4.77 0.07
CA VAL A 108 -5.19 4.03 0.68
C VAL A 108 -5.48 3.72 2.15
N THR A 109 -6.15 4.61 2.88
CA THR A 109 -6.49 4.36 4.28
C THR A 109 -7.48 3.21 4.40
N LEU A 110 -8.49 3.14 3.52
CA LEU A 110 -9.42 2.02 3.46
C LEU A 110 -8.72 0.72 3.04
N ALA A 111 -7.71 0.80 2.17
CA ALA A 111 -6.92 -0.36 1.77
C ALA A 111 -6.10 -0.93 2.94
N VAL A 112 -5.48 -0.04 3.73
CA VAL A 112 -4.74 -0.41 4.95
C VAL A 112 -5.69 -1.00 6.00
N ASP A 113 -6.83 -0.35 6.25
CA ASP A 113 -7.84 -0.85 7.21
C ASP A 113 -8.37 -2.24 6.84
N ALA A 114 -8.46 -2.55 5.54
CA ALA A 114 -8.91 -3.84 5.04
C ALA A 114 -7.84 -4.94 5.05
N ASP A 115 -6.54 -4.62 5.18
CA ASP A 115 -5.44 -5.59 5.17
C ASP A 115 -4.82 -5.74 6.56
N GLU A 116 -5.10 -6.86 7.23
CA GLU A 116 -4.61 -7.14 8.58
C GLU A 116 -3.07 -7.24 8.69
N ASN A 117 -2.35 -7.34 7.57
CA ASN A 117 -0.89 -7.47 7.54
C ASN A 117 -0.17 -6.16 7.23
N ILE A 118 -0.90 -5.12 6.84
CA ILE A 118 -0.35 -3.80 6.52
C ILE A 118 -0.91 -2.79 7.50
N GLN A 119 -0.04 -1.92 8.00
CA GLN A 119 -0.45 -0.79 8.82
C GLN A 119 0.41 0.41 8.44
N PHE A 120 -0.14 1.61 8.57
CA PHE A 120 0.70 2.78 8.50
C PHE A 120 1.55 2.88 9.76
N ASN A 121 2.83 3.22 9.57
CA ASN A 121 3.69 3.51 10.71
C ASN A 121 3.44 4.94 11.20
N TYR A 122 3.18 5.07 12.51
CA TYR A 122 2.95 6.33 13.20
C TYR A 122 3.86 6.47 14.40
N ILE A 123 4.59 7.58 14.52
CA ILE A 123 5.29 7.91 15.77
C ILE A 123 4.32 8.14 16.92
N ASN A 124 3.17 8.75 16.63
CA ASN A 124 2.13 9.01 17.62
C ASN A 124 0.83 8.35 17.19
N ALA A 125 0.49 7.24 17.86
CA ALA A 125 -0.77 6.52 17.65
C ALA A 125 -2.03 7.36 17.90
N SER A 126 -1.90 8.55 18.49
CA SER A 126 -3.02 9.48 18.70
C SER A 126 -3.37 10.32 17.46
N CYS A 127 -2.69 10.11 16.33
CA CYS A 127 -3.03 10.79 15.08
C CYS A 127 -4.30 10.20 14.47
N ALA A 128 -5.43 10.85 14.75
CA ALA A 128 -6.73 10.46 14.21
C ALA A 128 -6.95 10.93 12.77
N VAL A 129 -6.14 11.87 12.27
CA VAL A 129 -6.36 12.52 10.97
C VAL A 129 -5.06 12.87 10.25
N MET A 130 -5.12 12.85 8.93
CA MET A 130 -4.07 13.26 7.99
C MET A 130 -4.46 14.53 7.26
N THR A 131 -3.49 15.42 7.06
CA THR A 131 -3.62 16.56 6.14
C THR A 131 -3.50 16.08 4.70
N THR A 132 -4.32 16.67 3.82
CA THR A 132 -4.29 16.47 2.37
C THR A 132 -4.33 17.81 1.68
N SER A 133 -4.00 17.87 0.39
CA SER A 133 -3.92 19.13 -0.38
C SER A 133 -5.23 19.92 -0.40
N ASP A 134 -6.36 19.26 -0.15
CA ASP A 134 -7.73 19.74 -0.24
C ASP A 134 -8.56 19.52 1.04
N GLY A 135 -7.96 19.04 2.14
CA GLY A 135 -8.68 18.83 3.39
C GLY A 135 -7.97 17.94 4.41
N TRP A 136 -8.78 17.13 5.09
CA TRP A 136 -8.30 16.18 6.10
C TRP A 136 -9.04 14.85 6.00
N VAL A 137 -8.33 13.76 6.22
CA VAL A 137 -8.86 12.39 6.17
C VAL A 137 -8.59 11.69 7.48
N PHE A 138 -9.59 10.99 8.00
CA PHE A 138 -9.46 10.15 9.18
C PHE A 138 -8.56 8.94 8.91
N THR A 139 -7.63 8.66 9.82
CA THR A 139 -6.73 7.50 9.75
C THR A 139 -7.44 6.21 10.19
N GLU A 140 -6.78 5.07 9.99
CA GLU A 140 -7.19 3.77 10.52
C GLU A 140 -7.19 3.69 12.06
N ASN A 141 -6.54 4.65 12.74
CA ASN A 141 -6.61 4.78 14.20
C ASN A 141 -7.92 5.44 14.69
N SER A 142 -8.81 5.85 13.77
CA SER A 142 -10.08 6.48 14.09
C SER A 142 -11.25 5.49 14.00
N ASN A 143 -12.42 5.89 14.50
CA ASN A 143 -13.65 5.11 14.32
C ASN A 143 -14.28 5.28 12.92
N ALA A 144 -13.63 6.03 12.03
CA ALA A 144 -14.13 6.31 10.69
C ALA A 144 -13.00 6.37 9.64
N PRO A 145 -12.17 5.31 9.48
CA PRO A 145 -11.03 5.30 8.56
C PRO A 145 -11.42 5.74 7.14
N GLY A 146 -10.58 6.59 6.54
CA GLY A 146 -10.77 7.08 5.18
C GLY A 146 -11.87 8.14 5.02
N GLN A 147 -12.68 8.45 6.04
CA GLN A 147 -13.68 9.51 5.91
C GLN A 147 -13.05 10.91 5.94
N LEU A 148 -13.68 11.87 5.27
CA LEU A 148 -13.26 13.27 5.33
C LEU A 148 -13.59 13.87 6.70
N SER A 149 -12.65 14.60 7.31
CA SER A 149 -12.94 15.42 8.48
C SER A 149 -13.42 16.81 8.05
N MET A 150 -14.63 17.16 8.46
CA MET A 150 -15.20 18.50 8.22
C MET A 150 -14.77 19.53 9.27
N VAL A 151 -14.04 19.10 10.30
CA VAL A 151 -13.56 19.97 11.37
C VAL A 151 -12.05 19.98 11.36
N GLN A 152 -11.48 21.19 11.38
CA GLN A 152 -10.03 21.35 11.49
C GLN A 152 -9.55 20.70 12.79
N PRO A 153 -8.65 19.72 12.71
CA PRO A 153 -8.18 19.04 13.89
C PRO A 153 -7.19 19.90 14.66
N GLY A 154 -7.08 19.69 15.97
CA GLY A 154 -6.02 20.32 16.76
C GLY A 154 -4.62 19.78 16.42
N ASN A 155 -4.56 18.52 15.96
CA ASN A 155 -3.35 17.81 15.56
C ASN A 155 -3.65 16.98 14.31
N ALA A 156 -2.80 17.09 13.28
CA ALA A 156 -2.89 16.25 12.09
C ALA A 156 -1.51 15.70 11.70
N GLY A 157 -1.53 14.55 11.05
CA GLY A 157 -0.35 14.00 10.40
C GLY A 157 -0.14 14.56 9.00
N VAL A 158 1.05 14.37 8.47
CA VAL A 158 1.36 14.58 7.05
C VAL A 158 1.77 13.23 6.49
N ARG A 159 1.26 12.86 5.31
CA ARG A 159 1.80 11.71 4.56
C ARG A 159 1.98 12.05 3.10
N CYS A 160 3.13 11.68 2.56
CA CYS A 160 3.52 12.01 1.19
C CYS A 160 3.32 10.80 0.27
N VAL A 161 3.08 11.10 -0.99
CA VAL A 161 2.91 10.12 -2.05
C VAL A 161 3.80 10.50 -3.23
N SER A 162 4.32 9.52 -3.94
CA SER A 162 5.07 9.66 -5.19
C SER A 162 4.26 9.05 -6.34
N GLY A 163 4.40 9.63 -7.54
CA GLY A 163 3.62 9.31 -8.72
C GLY A 163 2.34 10.14 -8.87
N GLU A 164 1.68 9.96 -10.01
CA GLU A 164 0.36 10.50 -10.32
C GLU A 164 -0.63 9.33 -10.35
N SER A 165 -1.83 9.52 -9.80
CA SER A 165 -2.87 8.50 -9.88
C SER A 165 -3.31 8.39 -11.34
N ASP A 166 -3.16 7.20 -11.93
CA ASP A 166 -3.73 6.88 -13.23
C ASP A 166 -5.27 6.84 -13.11
N GLN A 167 -5.94 7.99 -13.11
CA GLN A 167 -7.40 8.07 -13.20
C GLN A 167 -7.92 7.72 -14.62
N SER A 168 -7.25 6.82 -15.33
CA SER A 168 -7.67 6.33 -16.64
C SER A 168 -8.46 5.02 -16.52
N ASN A 169 -9.61 5.05 -15.85
CA ASN A 169 -10.78 4.23 -16.20
C ASN A 169 -11.96 4.50 -15.27
N SER A 170 -12.89 5.35 -15.72
CA SER A 170 -14.32 5.28 -15.40
C SER A 170 -15.10 6.02 -16.48
#